data_AF-A0A535JZK3-F1
#
_entry.id   AF-A0A535JZK3-F1
#
_cell.length_a   1.000
_cell.length_b   1.000
_cell.length_c   1.000
_cell.angle_alpha   90.00
_cell.angle_beta   90.00
_cell.angle_gamma   90.00
#
_symmetry.space_group_name_H-M   'P 1'
#
loop_
_entity.id
_entity.type
_entity.pdbx_description
1 polymer ?
#
loop_
_entity_poly.entity_id
_entity_poly.type
_entity_poly.pdbx_seq_one_letter_code
_entity_poly.pdbx_strand_id
1 'polypeptide(L)' 'HAEDLPVERMLHAPVEDVRRRAAMWSVKLAERGVETRLVEGSSAVGGGSLPEHGVATILLALAGPASRL' A
#
# COMPACT_ATOMS: atom_id res chain seq x y z
N HIS A 1 2.72 14.21 20.22
CA HIS A 1 1.99 14.94 19.16
C HIS A 1 2.46 14.52 17.75
N ALA A 2 2.80 13.24 17.54
CA ALA A 2 3.28 12.75 16.23
C ALA A 2 2.14 12.36 15.27
N GLU A 3 0.92 12.14 15.80
CA GLU A 3 -0.24 11.74 14.99
C GLU A 3 -0.89 12.90 14.21
N ASP A 4 -0.55 14.14 14.57
CA ASP A 4 -1.11 15.36 13.97
C ASP A 4 -0.50 15.68 12.59
N LEU A 5 0.68 15.12 12.29
CA LEU A 5 1.35 15.28 11.01
C LEU A 5 1.00 14.10 10.08
N PRO A 6 0.35 14.34 8.92
CA PRO A 6 -0.10 13.26 8.05
C PRO A 6 1.02 12.31 7.60
N VAL A 7 2.22 12.85 7.36
CA VAL A 7 3.38 12.07 6.92
C VAL A 7 3.91 11.19 8.04
N GLU A 8 4.06 11.71 9.26
CA GLU A 8 4.53 10.91 10.41
C GLU A 8 3.56 9.76 10.70
N ARG A 9 2.25 10.03 10.66
CA ARG A 9 1.23 9.00 10.82
C ARG A 9 1.33 7.89 9.75
N MET A 10 1.68 8.24 8.51
CA MET A 10 1.87 7.26 7.44
C MET A 10 3.13 6.44 7.64
N LEU A 11 4.24 7.08 8.04
CA LEU A 11 5.53 6.42 8.25
C LEU A 11 5.52 5.46 9.45
N HIS A 12 4.71 5.76 10.46
CA HIS A 12 4.57 4.96 11.67
C HIS A 12 3.35 4.03 11.68
N ALA A 13 2.59 3.96 10.58
CA ALA A 13 1.46 3.07 10.49
C ALA A 13 1.91 1.60 10.61
N PRO A 14 1.30 0.78 11.50
CA PRO A 14 1.58 -0.65 11.55
C PRO A 14 1.32 -1.33 10.20
N VAL A 15 2.18 -2.26 9.81
CA VAL A 15 2.05 -2.95 8.51
C VAL A 15 0.75 -3.77 8.41
N GLU A 16 0.23 -4.21 9.56
CA GLU A 16 -1.06 -4.91 9.69
C GLU A 16 -2.23 -3.98 9.34
N ASP A 17 -2.14 -2.69 9.67
CA ASP A 17 -3.16 -1.71 9.27
C ASP A 17 -3.13 -1.47 7.76
N VAL A 18 -1.93 -1.46 7.15
CA VAL A 18 -1.78 -1.42 5.69
C VAL A 18 -2.39 -2.67 5.06
N ARG A 19 -2.10 -3.86 5.60
CA ARG A 19 -2.68 -5.14 5.17
C ARG A 19 -4.19 -5.12 5.22
N ARG A 20 -4.78 -4.67 6.33
CA ARG A 20 -6.23 -4.58 6.51
C ARG A 20 -6.88 -3.68 5.46
N ARG A 21 -6.28 -2.51 5.18
CA ARG A 21 -6.75 -1.61 4.13
C ARG A 21 -6.65 -2.24 2.74
N ALA A 22 -5.53 -2.90 2.43
CA ALA A 22 -5.34 -3.56 1.13
C ALA A 22 -6.33 -4.74 0.95
N ALA A 23 -6.56 -5.54 1.98
CA ALA A 23 -7.54 -6.64 1.96
C ALA A 23 -8.98 -6.13 1.75
N MET A 24 -9.35 -5.03 2.42
CA MET A 24 -10.67 -4.39 2.21
C MET A 24 -10.85 -3.93 0.76
N TRP A 25 -9.82 -3.39 0.12
CA TRP A 25 -9.87 -3.04 -1.30
C TRP A 25 -9.93 -4.27 -2.21
N SER A 26 -9.21 -5.35 -1.89
CA SER A 26 -9.28 -6.61 -2.61
C SER A 26 -10.71 -7.15 -2.70
N VAL A 27 -11.45 -7.13 -1.58
CA VAL A 27 -12.88 -7.54 -1.53
C VAL A 27 -13.73 -6.64 -2.42
N LYS A 28 -13.62 -5.31 -2.29
CA LYS A 28 -14.40 -4.35 -3.09
C LYS A 28 -14.15 -4.45 -4.60
N LEU A 29 -12.93 -4.80 -4.99
CA LEU A 29 -12.54 -4.98 -6.38
C LEU A 29 -13.02 -6.32 -6.92
N ALA A 30 -12.96 -7.39 -6.11
CA ALA A 30 -13.50 -8.69 -6.46
C ALA A 30 -15.02 -8.64 -6.74
N GLU A 31 -15.78 -7.87 -5.96
CA GLU A 31 -17.21 -7.60 -6.21
C GLU A 31 -17.49 -6.96 -7.59
N ARG A 32 -16.49 -6.34 -8.19
CA ARG A 32 -16.55 -5.70 -9.51
C ARG A 32 -15.86 -6.53 -10.61
N GLY A 33 -15.51 -7.78 -10.30
CA GLY A 33 -14.84 -8.69 -11.23
C GLY A 33 -13.36 -8.37 -11.47
N VAL A 34 -12.74 -7.54 -10.64
CA VAL A 34 -11.30 -7.23 -10.73
C VAL A 34 -10.53 -8.18 -9.84
N GLU A 35 -9.76 -9.07 -10.47
CA GLU A 35 -8.87 -10.00 -9.78
C GLU A 35 -7.68 -9.23 -9.17
N THR A 36 -7.39 -9.50 -7.90
CA THR A 36 -6.30 -8.86 -7.17
C THR A 36 -5.49 -9.83 -6.32
N ARG A 37 -4.25 -9.47 -6.02
CA ARG A 37 -3.37 -10.20 -5.09
C ARG A 37 -2.71 -9.23 -4.11
N LEU A 38 -2.68 -9.60 -2.83
CA LEU A 38 -1.86 -8.92 -1.83
C LEU A 38 -0.39 -9.31 -2.00
N VAL A 39 0.50 -8.32 -1.98
CA VAL A 39 1.94 -8.51 -2.15
C VAL A 39 2.68 -7.77 -1.04
N GLU A 40 3.56 -8.47 -0.33
CA GLU A 40 4.45 -7.84 0.65
C GLU A 40 5.54 -7.06 -0.09
N GLY A 41 5.88 -5.89 0.41
CA GLY A 41 6.85 -5.02 -0.24
C GLY A 41 7.55 -4.07 0.72
N SER A 42 8.51 -3.35 0.16
CA SER A 42 9.18 -2.23 0.80
C SER A 42 8.97 -0.99 -0.07
N SER A 43 8.70 0.14 0.55
CA SER A 43 8.48 1.42 -0.13
C SER A 43 9.60 2.40 0.24
N ALA A 44 10.27 2.94 -0.78
CA ALA A 44 11.16 4.08 -0.60
C ALA A 44 10.32 5.32 -0.26
N VAL A 45 10.43 5.79 0.99
CA VAL A 45 9.68 6.95 1.47
C VAL A 45 10.41 8.24 1.10
N GLY A 46 9.68 9.30 0.74
CA GLY A 46 10.28 10.57 0.28
C GLY A 46 10.55 10.65 -1.23
N GLY A 47 10.31 9.58 -1.99
CA GLY A 47 10.56 9.55 -3.43
C GLY A 47 12.06 9.43 -3.74
N GLY A 48 12.52 10.03 -4.85
CA GLY A 48 13.93 9.94 -5.27
C GLY A 48 14.93 10.67 -4.36
N SER A 49 14.47 11.39 -3.34
CA SER A 49 15.31 12.18 -2.44
C SER A 49 15.77 11.42 -1.19
N LEU A 50 15.17 10.25 -0.90
CA LEU A 50 15.52 9.46 0.28
C LEU A 50 15.45 7.95 -0.04
N PRO A 51 16.25 7.46 -1.00
CA PRO A 51 16.17 6.08 -1.49
C PRO A 51 16.66 5.03 -0.47
N GLU A 52 17.41 5.46 0.56
CA GLU A 52 18.14 4.57 1.47
C GLU A 52 17.23 3.82 2.48
N HIS A 53 16.04 4.34 2.78
CA HIS A 53 15.18 3.82 3.86
C HIS A 53 13.85 3.29 3.32
N GLY A 54 13.77 1.97 3.21
CA GLY A 54 12.54 1.27 2.86
C GLY A 54 11.64 1.06 4.07
N VAL A 55 10.35 1.41 3.95
CA VAL A 55 9.32 1.11 4.96
C VAL A 55 8.51 -0.10 4.50
N ALA A 56 8.32 -1.08 5.41
CA ALA A 56 7.52 -2.26 5.13
C ALA A 56 6.07 -1.89 4.78
N THR A 57 5.52 -2.51 3.74
CA THR A 57 4.18 -2.21 3.24
C THR A 57 3.51 -3.43 2.62
N ILE A 58 2.21 -3.31 2.36
CA ILE A 58 1.41 -4.28 1.61
C ILE A 58 0.84 -3.59 0.37
N LEU A 59 1.10 -4.16 -0.79
CA LEU A 59 0.60 -3.72 -2.08
C LEU A 59 -0.62 -4.57 -2.50
N LEU A 60 -1.48 -3.98 -3.31
CA LEU A 60 -2.57 -4.68 -3.98
C LEU A 60 -2.31 -4.69 -5.49
N ALA A 61 -1.82 -5.81 -5.99
CA ALA A 61 -1.58 -5.99 -7.42
C ALA A 61 -2.91 -6.28 -8.12
N LEU A 62 -3.17 -5.57 -9.22
CA LEU A 62 -4.32 -5.79 -10.11
C LEU A 62 -3.90 -6.71 -11.25
N ALA A 63 -4.72 -7.71 -11.58
CA ALA A 63 -4.42 -8.63 -12.68
C ALA A 63 -4.63 -7.96 -14.04
N GLY A 64 -3.79 -8.32 -15.01
CA GLY A 64 -3.88 -7.85 -16.39
C GLY A 64 -2.86 -6.76 -16.74
N PRO A 65 -2.88 -6.28 -17.99
CA PRO A 65 -1.94 -5.27 -18.44
C PRO A 65 -2.29 -3.91 -17.84
N ALA A 66 -1.28 -3.17 -17.40
CA ALA A 66 -1.44 -1.83 -16.83
C ALA A 66 -2.14 -0.84 -17.79
N SER A 67 -2.08 -1.09 -19.10
CA SER A 67 -2.74 -0.26 -20.13
C SER A 67 -4.27 -0.38 -20.18
N ARG A 68 -4.86 -1.31 -19.41
CA ARG A 68 -6.32 -1.52 -19.35
C ARG A 68 -6.92 -1.26 -17.96
N LEU A 69 -6.14 -0.64 -17.08
CA LEU A 69 -6.61 -0.15 -15.77
C LEU A 69 -7.27 1.22 -15.89
#